data_AF-A0A0F9B2G2-F1
#
_entry.id   AF-A0A0F9B2G2-F1
#
_cell.length_a   1.000
_cell.length_b   1.000
_cell.length_c   1.000
_cell.angle_alpha   90.00
_cell.angle_beta   90.00
_cell.angle_gamma   90.00
#
_symmetry.space_group_name_H-M   'P 1'
#
loop_
_entity.id
_entity.type
_entity.pdbx_description
1 polymer ?
#
loop_
_entity_poly.entity_id
_entity_poly.type
_entity_poly.pdbx_seq_one_letter_code
_entity_poly.pdbx_strand_id
1 'polypeptide(L)'
;MNLIFSFDSVLSALAITDVFIVLAIAIIASGVVMLLLADAVTAFLEKNRMYEVLGLFILLIVGVVLLGEAGPAAAHAVHDDSLQIKVFGYDIIPMSKTTFYFSVVVLVAVEVIQSGYSRKLSAERAAARGRR
;
A
#
# COMPACT_ATOMS: atom_id res chain seq x y z
N MET A 1 2.37 3.81 -13.15
CA MET A 1 1.80 3.74 -11.79
C MET A 1 0.79 2.59 -11.63
N ASN A 2 -0.09 2.33 -12.61
CA ASN A 2 -1.13 1.28 -12.53
C ASN A 2 -0.60 -0.11 -12.11
N LEU A 3 0.50 -0.60 -12.70
CA LEU A 3 1.05 -1.93 -12.40
C LEU A 3 1.38 -2.13 -10.91
N ILE A 4 1.81 -1.08 -10.23
CA ILE A 4 2.21 -1.12 -8.82
C ILE A 4 0.97 -1.06 -7.91
N PHE A 5 -0.04 -0.28 -8.28
CA PHE A 5 -1.33 -0.22 -7.58
C PHE A 5 -2.13 -1.54 -7.71
N SER A 6 -2.00 -2.21 -8.85
CA SER A 6 -2.53 -3.57 -9.03
C SER A 6 -1.75 -4.63 -8.25
N PHE A 7 -0.48 -4.38 -7.95
CA PHE A 7 0.34 -5.32 -7.19
C PHE A 7 -0.09 -5.35 -5.71
N ASP A 8 -0.39 -4.18 -5.14
CA ASP A 8 -0.92 -4.04 -3.78
C ASP A 8 -2.32 -4.67 -3.61
N SER A 9 -3.21 -4.51 -4.60
CA SER A 9 -4.53 -5.17 -4.56
C SER A 9 -4.44 -6.69 -4.64
N VAL A 10 -3.44 -7.23 -5.34
CA VAL A 10 -3.13 -8.67 -5.39
C VAL A 10 -2.53 -9.16 -4.07
N LEU A 11 -1.61 -8.40 -3.46
CA LEU A 11 -1.06 -8.69 -2.13
C LEU A 11 -2.13 -8.69 -1.04
N SER A 12 -3.06 -7.74 -1.08
CA SER A 12 -4.23 -7.68 -0.19
C SER A 12 -5.11 -8.93 -0.35
N ALA A 13 -5.34 -9.40 -1.58
CA ALA A 13 -6.11 -10.63 -1.83
C ALA A 13 -5.41 -11.88 -1.29
N LEU A 14 -4.09 -11.97 -1.42
CA LEU A 14 -3.26 -13.05 -0.86
C LEU A 14 -3.30 -13.07 0.68
N ALA A 15 -3.44 -11.91 1.33
CA ALA A 15 -3.48 -11.82 2.79
C ALA A 15 -4.83 -12.22 3.42
N ILE A 16 -5.91 -12.30 2.64
CA ILE A 16 -7.29 -12.46 3.15
C ILE A 16 -7.77 -13.91 3.17
N THR A 17 -7.31 -14.78 2.25
CA THR A 17 -7.86 -16.15 2.14
C THR A 17 -6.86 -17.19 1.65
N ASP A 18 -6.88 -18.35 2.30
CA ASP A 18 -6.11 -19.55 1.89
C ASP A 18 -6.88 -20.41 0.87
N VAL A 19 -8.13 -20.04 0.53
CA VAL A 19 -8.96 -20.80 -0.41
C VAL A 19 -8.55 -20.48 -1.84
N PHE A 20 -7.84 -21.42 -2.47
CA PHE A 20 -7.27 -21.25 -3.81
C PHE A 20 -8.27 -20.74 -4.86
N ILE A 21 -9.51 -21.25 -4.85
CA ILE A 21 -10.54 -20.85 -5.83
C ILE A 21 -10.92 -19.38 -5.66
N VAL A 22 -11.09 -18.92 -4.42
CA VAL A 22 -11.45 -17.52 -4.11
C VAL A 22 -10.28 -16.60 -4.47
N LEU A 23 -9.05 -17.01 -4.13
CA LEU A 23 -7.83 -16.30 -4.48
C LEU A 23 -7.67 -16.16 -5.99
N ALA A 24 -7.81 -17.25 -6.74
CA ALA A 24 -7.66 -17.26 -8.19
C ALA A 24 -8.69 -16.34 -8.88
N ILE A 25 -9.96 -16.40 -8.45
CA ILE A 25 -11.01 -15.52 -8.97
C ILE A 25 -10.71 -14.06 -8.62
N ALA A 26 -10.27 -13.76 -7.40
CA ALA A 26 -9.96 -12.41 -6.96
C ALA A 26 -8.80 -11.79 -7.76
N ILE A 27 -7.72 -12.54 -8.01
CA ILE A 27 -6.57 -12.06 -8.78
C ILE A 27 -6.97 -11.80 -10.24
N ILE A 28 -7.68 -12.74 -10.88
CA ILE A 28 -8.12 -12.59 -12.27
C ILE A 28 -9.11 -11.42 -12.39
N ALA A 29 -10.10 -11.33 -11.51
CA ALA A 29 -11.08 -10.25 -11.53
C ALA A 29 -10.43 -8.87 -11.29
N SER A 30 -9.51 -8.77 -10.33
CA SER A 30 -8.74 -7.55 -10.05
C SER A 30 -7.92 -7.12 -11.27
N GLY A 31 -7.19 -8.06 -11.89
CA GLY A 31 -6.40 -7.80 -13.09
C GLY A 31 -7.25 -7.34 -14.28
N VAL A 32 -8.42 -7.96 -14.50
CA VAL A 32 -9.34 -7.56 -15.58
C VAL A 32 -9.89 -6.16 -15.35
N VAL A 33 -10.37 -5.85 -14.14
CA VAL A 33 -10.88 -4.51 -13.81
C VAL A 33 -9.80 -3.46 -13.99
N MET A 34 -8.58 -3.76 -13.54
CA MET A 34 -7.44 -2.86 -13.67
C MET A 34 -7.10 -2.58 -15.14
N LEU A 35 -7.12 -3.60 -16.01
CA LEU A 35 -6.82 -3.45 -17.44
C LEU A 35 -7.88 -2.58 -18.14
N LEU A 36 -9.16 -2.76 -17.78
CA LEU A 36 -10.26 -1.96 -18.32
C LEU A 36 -10.24 -0.50 -17.86
N LEU A 37 -9.80 -0.24 -16.61
CA LEU A 37 -9.80 1.10 -16.03
C LEU A 37 -8.46 1.84 -16.20
N ALA A 38 -7.41 1.16 -16.69
CA ALA A 38 -6.05 1.70 -16.76
C ALA A 38 -5.99 3.07 -17.46
N ASP A 39 -6.65 3.20 -18.61
CA ASP A 39 -6.63 4.44 -19.39
C ASP A 39 -7.37 5.57 -18.67
N ALA A 40 -8.53 5.27 -18.08
CA ALA A 40 -9.33 6.24 -17.34
C ALA A 40 -8.63 6.75 -16.07
N VAL A 41 -7.99 5.84 -15.33
CA VAL A 41 -7.20 6.19 -14.13
C VAL A 41 -5.97 7.01 -14.51
N THR A 42 -5.28 6.66 -15.60
CA THR A 42 -4.10 7.40 -16.08
C THR A 42 -4.49 8.83 -16.47
N ALA A 43 -5.56 9.01 -17.25
CA ALA A 43 -6.05 10.34 -17.61
C ALA A 43 -6.50 11.17 -16.39
N PHE A 44 -7.05 10.52 -15.36
CA PHE A 44 -7.40 11.18 -14.10
C PHE A 44 -6.17 11.65 -13.31
N LEU A 45 -5.14 10.80 -13.21
CA LEU A 45 -3.89 11.10 -12.52
C LEU A 45 -3.10 12.20 -13.24
N GLU A 46 -3.02 12.16 -14.57
CA GLU A 46 -2.37 13.21 -15.36
C GLU A 46 -3.04 14.57 -15.17
N LYS A 47 -4.38 14.58 -15.08
CA LYS A 47 -5.14 15.81 -14.83
C LYS A 47 -4.89 16.37 -13.42
N ASN A 48 -4.61 15.51 -12.44
CA ASN A 48 -4.38 15.89 -11.05
C ASN A 48 -3.09 15.26 -10.48
N ARG A 49 -1.93 15.78 -10.90
CA ARG A 49 -0.58 15.31 -10.49
C ARG A 49 -0.36 15.14 -8.98
N MET A 50 -1.14 15.81 -8.13
CA MET A 50 -1.09 15.62 -6.68
C MET A 50 -1.47 14.18 -6.26
N TYR A 51 -2.44 13.54 -6.91
CA TYR A 51 -2.87 12.18 -6.57
C TYR A 51 -1.87 11.12 -7.04
N GLU A 52 -1.13 11.39 -8.12
CA GLU A 52 -0.04 10.53 -8.58
C GLU A 52 1.07 10.43 -7.52
N VAL A 53 1.52 11.58 -7.00
CA VAL A 53 2.55 11.61 -5.95
C VAL A 53 2.04 10.98 -4.66
N LEU A 54 0.77 11.23 -4.29
CA LEU A 54 0.16 10.62 -3.10
C LEU A 54 0.16 9.10 -3.18
N GLY A 55 -0.28 8.52 -4.29
CA GLY A 55 -0.32 7.06 -4.42
C GLY A 55 1.08 6.43 -4.48
N LEU A 56 2.09 7.11 -5.04
CA LEU A 56 3.47 6.63 -5.01
C LEU A 56 4.03 6.57 -3.57
N PHE A 57 3.66 7.54 -2.74
CA PHE A 57 4.07 7.58 -1.34
C PHE A 57 3.41 6.46 -0.52
N ILE A 58 2.12 6.23 -0.75
CA ILE A 58 1.36 5.12 -0.12
C ILE A 58 1.98 3.77 -0.51
N LEU A 59 2.23 3.54 -1.80
CA LEU A 59 2.85 2.31 -2.29
C LEU A 59 4.24 2.08 -1.71
N LEU A 60 5.03 3.15 -1.53
CA LEU A 60 6.34 3.06 -0.89
C LEU A 60 6.22 2.66 0.60
N ILE A 61 5.31 3.29 1.34
CA ILE A 61 5.13 2.99 2.76
C ILE A 61 4.64 1.56 2.96
N VAL A 62 3.59 1.16 2.21
CA VAL A 62 3.07 -0.21 2.26
C VAL A 62 4.14 -1.21 1.83
N GLY A 63 4.90 -0.92 0.78
CA GLY A 63 6.01 -1.78 0.34
C GLY A 63 7.09 -1.96 1.40
N VAL A 64 7.48 -0.89 2.11
CA VAL A 64 8.46 -0.97 3.21
C VAL A 64 7.90 -1.75 4.40
N VAL A 65 6.62 -1.55 4.73
CA VAL A 65 5.93 -2.30 5.78
C VAL A 65 5.93 -3.78 5.40
N LEU A 66 5.43 -4.15 4.22
CA LEU A 66 5.40 -5.53 3.71
C LEU A 66 6.78 -6.19 3.62
N LEU A 67 7.83 -5.48 3.22
CA LEU A 67 9.19 -6.04 3.22
C LEU A 67 9.71 -6.32 4.64
N GLY A 68 9.36 -5.48 5.61
CA GLY A 68 9.74 -5.63 7.01
C GLY A 68 9.11 -6.86 7.69
N GLU A 69 7.97 -7.32 7.21
CA GLU A 69 7.23 -8.50 7.70
C GLU A 69 7.41 -9.74 6.81
N ALA A 70 7.62 -9.56 5.50
CA ALA A 70 7.93 -10.65 4.58
C ALA A 70 9.27 -11.31 4.91
N GLY A 71 10.27 -10.55 5.39
CA GLY A 71 11.57 -11.10 5.83
C GLY A 71 11.42 -12.10 6.98
N PRO A 72 10.77 -11.74 8.10
CA PRO A 72 10.50 -12.66 9.20
C PRO A 72 9.50 -13.77 8.86
N ALA A 73 8.50 -13.52 8.00
CA ALA A 73 7.56 -14.54 7.52
C ALA A 73 8.25 -15.58 6.60
N ALA A 74 9.21 -15.15 5.78
CA ALA A 74 10.02 -16.05 4.93
C ALA A 74 10.98 -16.90 5.77
N ALA A 75 11.61 -16.33 6.81
CA ALA A 75 12.45 -17.09 7.74
C ALA A 75 11.65 -18.17 8.50
N HIS A 76 10.40 -17.86 8.89
CA HIS A 76 9.51 -18.84 9.53
C HIS A 76 8.98 -19.92 8.57
N ALA A 77 8.77 -19.61 7.29
CA ALA A 77 8.25 -20.56 6.31
C ALA A 77 9.31 -21.57 5.81
N VAL A 78 10.61 -21.25 5.93
CA VAL A 78 11.71 -22.06 5.39
C VAL A 78 12.44 -22.88 6.46
N HIS A 79 12.11 -22.72 7.75
CA HIS A 79 12.76 -23.44 8.86
C HIS A 79 14.31 -23.35 8.81
N ASP A 80 14.83 -22.23 8.33
CA ASP A 80 16.26 -22.00 8.19
C ASP A 80 16.58 -20.62 8.78
N ASP A 81 17.14 -20.61 9.99
CA ASP A 81 17.52 -19.39 10.72
C ASP A 81 18.61 -18.57 10.00
N SER A 82 19.18 -19.10 8.91
CA SER A 82 20.15 -18.39 8.06
C SER A 82 19.51 -17.42 7.06
N LEU A 83 18.19 -17.48 6.84
CA LEU A 83 17.44 -16.64 5.89
C LEU A 83 16.81 -15.39 6.53
N GLN A 84 17.15 -15.07 7.77
CA GLN A 84 16.77 -13.80 8.39
C GLN A 84 17.42 -12.66 7.60
N ILE A 85 16.60 -11.74 7.08
CA ILE A 85 17.10 -10.53 6.41
C ILE A 85 17.84 -9.70 7.46
N LYS A 86 19.16 -9.79 7.51
CA LYS A 86 20.00 -8.99 8.41
C LYS A 86 20.16 -7.60 7.82
N VAL A 87 19.45 -6.62 8.38
CA VAL A 87 19.69 -5.20 8.04
C VAL A 87 20.79 -4.70 8.97
N PHE A 88 21.94 -4.34 8.41
CA PHE A 88 23.08 -3.80 9.18
C PHE A 88 23.56 -4.71 10.34
N GLY A 89 23.41 -6.02 10.22
CA GLY A 89 23.90 -6.99 11.21
C GLY A 89 22.98 -7.23 12.42
N TYR A 90 21.80 -6.61 12.45
CA TYR A 90 20.76 -6.87 13.44
C TYR A 90 19.69 -7.81 12.87
N ASP A 91 19.24 -8.76 13.69
CA ASP A 91 18.17 -9.68 13.35
C ASP A 91 16.82 -8.94 13.37
N ILE A 92 16.07 -9.03 12.26
CA ILE A 92 14.71 -8.50 12.21
C ILE A 92 13.81 -9.46 12.97
N ILE A 93 13.41 -9.03 14.18
CA ILE A 93 12.49 -9.81 15.02
C ILE A 93 11.10 -9.78 14.36
N PRO A 94 10.45 -10.94 14.14
CA PRO A 94 9.08 -10.98 13.65
C PRO A 94 8.15 -10.20 14.57
N MET A 95 7.40 -9.26 14.00
CA MET A 95 6.37 -8.53 14.73
C MET A 95 5.13 -9.43 14.91
N SER A 96 4.40 -9.28 16.02
CA SER A 96 3.18 -10.08 16.24
C SER A 96 2.11 -9.75 15.19
N LYS A 97 1.29 -10.73 14.79
CA LYS A 97 0.16 -10.51 13.85
C LYS A 97 -0.76 -9.37 14.31
N THR A 98 -0.96 -9.22 15.62
CA THR A 98 -1.74 -8.13 16.21
C THR A 98 -1.10 -6.78 15.94
N THR A 99 0.22 -6.68 16.14
CA THR A 99 0.98 -5.45 15.88
C THR A 99 0.97 -5.13 14.39
N PHE A 100 1.01 -6.15 13.53
CA PHE A 100 0.93 -5.97 12.09
C PHE A 100 -0.43 -5.37 11.67
N TYR A 101 -1.54 -6.03 12.00
CA TYR A 101 -2.87 -5.50 11.65
C TYR A 101 -3.16 -4.15 12.29
N PHE A 102 -2.69 -3.92 13.52
CA PHE A 102 -2.77 -2.62 14.17
C PHE A 102 -2.04 -1.54 13.38
N SER A 103 -0.80 -1.81 12.94
CA SER A 103 -0.02 -0.87 12.14
C SER A 103 -0.67 -0.58 10.78
N VAL A 104 -1.23 -1.58 10.10
CA VAL A 104 -1.97 -1.38 8.84
C VAL A 104 -3.17 -0.46 9.04
N VAL A 105 -3.97 -0.70 10.10
CA VAL A 105 -5.14 0.15 10.41
C VAL A 105 -4.71 1.58 10.73
N VAL A 106 -3.65 1.74 11.51
CA VAL A 106 -3.09 3.08 11.84
C VAL A 106 -2.57 3.77 10.58
N LEU A 107 -1.91 3.04 9.68
CA LEU A 107 -1.40 3.58 8.42
C LEU A 107 -2.54 4.15 7.57
N VAL A 108 -3.57 3.36 7.35
CA VAL A 108 -4.77 3.77 6.62
C VAL A 108 -5.44 4.96 7.28
N ALA A 109 -5.55 4.97 8.62
CA ALA A 109 -6.13 6.08 9.35
C ALA A 109 -5.32 7.38 9.18
N VAL A 110 -3.98 7.29 9.23
CA VAL A 110 -3.07 8.41 9.01
C VAL A 110 -3.23 8.97 7.60
N GLU A 111 -3.36 8.12 6.58
CA GLU A 111 -3.57 8.54 5.19
C GLU A 111 -4.90 9.29 5.00
N VAL A 112 -5.99 8.78 5.59
CA VAL A 112 -7.30 9.46 5.56
C VAL A 112 -7.22 10.84 6.20
N ILE A 113 -6.52 10.95 7.33
CA ILE A 113 -6.33 12.23 8.04
C ILE A 113 -5.48 13.19 7.21
N GLN A 114 -4.34 12.74 6.65
CA GLN A 114 -3.46 13.58 5.84
C GLN A 114 -4.16 14.08 4.57
N SER A 115 -4.93 13.22 3.90
CA SER A 115 -5.74 13.58 2.74
C SER A 115 -6.77 14.66 3.09
N GLY A 116 -7.48 14.49 4.21
CA GLY A 116 -8.42 15.48 4.73
C GLY A 116 -7.77 16.82 5.07
N TYR A 117 -6.59 16.79 5.70
CA TYR A 117 -5.85 17.98 6.09
C TYR A 117 -5.30 18.74 4.89
N SER A 118 -4.76 18.03 3.88
CA SER A 118 -4.28 18.63 2.64
C SER A 118 -5.41 19.35 1.89
N ARG A 119 -6.61 18.74 1.80
CA ARG A 119 -7.80 19.40 1.22
C ARG A 119 -8.15 20.67 2.00
N LYS A 120 -8.19 20.61 3.33
CA LYS A 120 -8.56 21.76 4.17
C LYS A 120 -7.55 22.91 4.04
N LEU A 121 -6.26 22.61 4.04
CA LEU A 121 -5.19 23.62 3.90
C LEU A 121 -5.15 24.24 2.50
N SER A 122 -5.44 23.46 1.46
CA SER A 122 -5.54 23.97 0.09
C SER A 122 -6.72 24.94 -0.08
N ALA A 123 -7.85 24.68 0.56
CA ALA A 123 -9.01 25.56 0.57
C ALA A 123 -8.73 26.88 1.30
N GLU A 124 -8.02 26.83 2.44
CA GLU A 124 -7.64 28.00 3.22
C GLU A 124 -6.64 28.90 2.48
N ARG A 125 -5.67 28.30 1.78
CA ARG A 125 -4.72 29.00 0.91
C ARG A 125 -5.39 29.67 -0.30
N ALA A 126 -6.43 29.04 -0.87
CA ALA A 126 -7.21 29.63 -1.95
C ALA A 126 -8.03 30.85 -1.46
N ALA A 127 -8.65 30.74 -0.29
CA ALA A 127 -9.39 31.84 0.33
C ALA A 127 -8.48 33.03 0.72
N ALA A 128 -7.24 32.77 1.14
CA ALA A 128 -6.27 33.81 1.47
C ALA A 128 -5.72 34.55 0.23
N ARG A 129 -5.62 33.88 -0.93
CA ARG A 129 -5.18 34.51 -2.19
C ARG A 129 -6.25 35.37 -2.86
N GLY A 130 -7.53 35.10 -2.64
CA GLY A 130 -8.64 35.92 -3.18
C GLY A 130 -8.91 37.23 -2.43
N ARG A 131 -8.17 37.52 -1.36
CA ARG A 131 -8.30 38.74 -0.53
C ARG A 131 -7.21 39.80 -0.79
N ARG A 132 -6.37 39.60 -1.81
CA ARG A 132 -5.40 40.57 -2.32
C ARG A 132 -5.75 40.93 -3.75
#